data_AF-A0A4R6KU82-F1
#
_entry.id   AF-A0A4R6KU82-F1
#
_cell.length_a   1.000
_cell.length_b   1.000
_cell.length_c   1.000
_cell.angle_alpha   90.00
_cell.angle_beta   90.00
_cell.angle_gamma   90.00
#
_symmetry.space_group_name_H-M   'P 1'
#
loop_
_entity.id
_entity.type
_entity.pdbx_description
1 polymer ?
#
loop_
_entity_poly.entity_id
_entity_poly.type
_entity_poly.pdbx_seq_one_letter_code
_entity_poly.pdbx_strand_id
1 'polypeptide(L)'
;MNACSLARNFVAVGIEVVVADVLTPETCALYRQELPGCLIVHLTVSFPEALRRAASRKVWLTDDEFRMLHEADVANPPAADHRIQVDGLDLQDQIHTVARVWE
;
A
#
# COMPACT_ATOMS: atom_id res chain seq x y z
N MET A 1 -14.44 3.05 -4.61
CA MET A 1 -15.30 4.19 -5.07
C MET A 1 -15.49 5.27 -3.99
N ASN A 2 -15.64 4.92 -2.70
CA ASN A 2 -15.78 5.93 -1.63
C ASN A 2 -14.46 6.70 -1.34
N ALA A 3 -13.33 5.99 -1.22
CA ALA A 3 -12.05 6.60 -0.86
C ALA A 3 -11.60 7.71 -1.82
N CYS A 4 -11.63 7.49 -3.14
CA CYS A 4 -11.24 8.51 -4.12
C CYS A 4 -12.13 9.76 -4.06
N SER A 5 -13.44 9.57 -3.95
CA SER A 5 -14.39 10.69 -3.88
C SER A 5 -14.19 11.52 -2.61
N LEU A 6 -13.96 10.87 -1.47
CA LEU A 6 -13.68 11.56 -0.22
C LEU A 6 -12.33 12.29 -0.27
N ALA A 7 -11.29 11.63 -0.79
CA ALA A 7 -9.96 12.21 -0.96
C ALA A 7 -10.00 13.45 -1.87
N ARG A 8 -10.70 13.38 -3.01
CA ARG A 8 -10.90 14.54 -3.90
C ARG A 8 -11.51 15.73 -3.17
N ASN A 9 -12.55 15.49 -2.37
CA ASN A 9 -13.24 16.58 -1.67
C ASN A 9 -12.33 17.25 -0.64
N PHE A 10 -11.49 16.49 0.06
CA PHE A 10 -10.51 17.05 1.01
C PHE A 10 -9.39 17.81 0.30
N VAL A 11 -8.85 17.24 -0.78
CA VAL A 11 -7.82 17.92 -1.59
C VAL A 11 -8.38 19.23 -2.18
N ALA A 12 -9.64 19.24 -2.62
CA ALA A 12 -10.28 20.44 -3.17
C ALA A 12 -10.40 21.60 -2.17
N VAL A 13 -10.32 21.33 -0.86
CA VAL A 13 -10.29 22.36 0.21
C VAL A 13 -8.91 22.54 0.84
N GLY A 14 -7.85 22.00 0.20
CA GLY A 14 -6.47 22.17 0.63
C GLY A 14 -6.03 21.27 1.80
N ILE A 15 -6.70 20.14 2.01
CA ILE A 15 -6.33 19.15 3.03
C ILE A 15 -5.48 18.06 2.38
N GLU A 16 -4.33 17.78 2.98
CA GLU A 16 -3.46 16.64 2.62
C GLU A 16 -4.14 15.32 3.00
N VAL A 17 -4.12 14.35 2.07
CA VAL A 17 -4.81 13.06 2.25
C VAL A 17 -3.84 11.91 2.04
N VAL A 18 -3.77 11.03 3.03
CA VAL A 18 -3.11 9.72 2.92
C VAL A 18 -4.18 8.64 2.90
N VAL A 19 -4.13 7.77 1.89
CA VAL A 19 -4.99 6.58 1.81
C VAL A 19 -4.11 5.35 2.02
N ALA A 20 -4.37 4.59 3.08
CA ALA A 20 -3.78 3.28 3.29
C ALA A 20 -4.74 2.23 2.70
N ASP A 21 -4.31 1.53 1.66
CA ASP A 21 -5.12 0.54 0.95
C ASP A 21 -4.26 -0.66 0.49
N VAL A 22 -4.93 -1.77 0.18
CA VAL A 22 -4.32 -2.89 -0.53
C VAL A 22 -4.33 -2.56 -2.02
N LEU A 23 -3.14 -2.31 -2.57
CA LEU A 23 -2.99 -1.89 -3.97
C LEU A 23 -2.97 -3.10 -4.90
N THR A 24 -3.83 -3.07 -5.91
CA THR A 24 -3.82 -3.96 -7.08
C THR A 24 -3.62 -3.11 -8.34
N PRO A 25 -3.30 -3.71 -9.50
CA PRO A 25 -3.27 -2.97 -10.75
C PRO A 25 -4.56 -2.20 -11.05
N GLU A 26 -5.71 -2.80 -10.74
CA GLU A 26 -7.04 -2.20 -10.96
C GLU A 26 -7.29 -1.03 -10.01
N THR A 27 -6.92 -1.14 -8.73
CA THR A 27 -7.09 -0.02 -7.78
C THR A 27 -6.13 1.13 -8.11
N CYS A 28 -4.93 0.84 -8.59
CA CYS A 28 -4.00 1.88 -9.08
C CYS A 28 -4.58 2.63 -10.28
N ALA A 29 -5.13 1.91 -11.27
CA ALA A 29 -5.77 2.54 -12.42
C ALA A 29 -6.93 3.46 -11.99
N LEU A 30 -7.74 3.02 -11.02
CA LEU A 30 -8.80 3.84 -10.45
C LEU A 30 -8.25 5.08 -9.72
N TYR A 31 -7.20 4.94 -8.91
CA TYR A 31 -6.59 6.08 -8.22
C TYR A 31 -6.02 7.09 -9.21
N ARG A 32 -5.37 6.65 -10.29
CA ARG A 32 -4.88 7.57 -11.33
C ARG A 32 -6.00 8.30 -12.05
N GLN A 33 -7.09 7.61 -12.35
CA GLN A 33 -8.24 8.22 -13.01
C GLN A 33 -8.91 9.27 -12.11
N GLU A 34 -9.12 8.93 -10.84
CA GLU A 34 -9.95 9.73 -9.93
C GLU A 34 -9.15 10.76 -9.10
N LEU A 35 -7.83 10.57 -8.99
CA LEU A 35 -6.89 11.42 -8.27
C LEU A 35 -5.61 11.58 -9.12
N PRO A 36 -5.64 12.31 -10.25
CA PRO A 36 -4.53 12.35 -11.20
C PRO A 36 -3.21 12.90 -10.65
N GLY A 37 -3.25 13.62 -9.53
CA GLY A 37 -2.06 14.09 -8.80
C GLY A 37 -1.60 13.21 -7.64
N CYS A 38 -2.22 12.04 -7.40
CA CYS A 38 -1.83 11.19 -6.28
C CYS A 38 -0.47 10.52 -6.52
N LEU A 39 0.34 10.47 -5.47
CA LEU A 39 1.54 9.65 -5.38
C LEU A 39 1.13 8.25 -4.89
N ILE A 40 1.47 7.21 -5.65
CA ILE A 40 1.19 5.82 -5.30
C ILE A 40 2.48 5.16 -4.81
N VAL A 41 2.52 4.80 -3.53
CA VAL A 41 3.66 4.14 -2.89
C VAL A 41 3.28 2.71 -2.50
N HIS A 42 3.98 1.73 -3.06
CA HIS A 42 3.79 0.32 -2.74
C HIS A 42 4.85 -0.14 -1.71
N LEU A 43 4.39 -0.40 -0.49
CA LEU A 43 5.23 -1.00 0.55
C LEU A 43 5.25 -2.52 0.38
N THR A 44 6.43 -3.07 0.18
CA THR A 44 6.66 -4.50 -0.04
C THR A 44 7.39 -5.12 1.13
N VAL A 45 7.03 -6.36 1.44
CA VAL A 45 7.70 -7.19 2.44
C VAL A 45 8.01 -8.56 1.86
N SER A 46 9.06 -9.21 2.32
CA SER A 46 9.26 -10.62 2.01
C SER A 46 8.21 -11.50 2.70
N PHE A 47 8.00 -12.71 2.16
CA PHE A 47 7.07 -13.67 2.75
C PHE A 47 7.37 -14.00 4.23
N PRO A 48 8.62 -14.26 4.66
CA PRO A 48 8.93 -14.49 6.08
C PRO A 48 8.56 -13.30 6.97
N GLU A 49 8.82 -12.08 6.51
CA GLU A 49 8.48 -10.85 7.25
C GLU A 49 6.96 -10.64 7.30
N ALA A 50 6.25 -10.92 6.20
CA ALA A 50 4.79 -10.87 6.13
C ALA A 50 4.16 -11.83 7.15
N LEU A 51 4.66 -13.07 7.24
CA LEU A 51 4.22 -14.07 8.22
C LEU A 51 4.47 -13.59 9.65
N ARG A 52 5.69 -13.08 9.93
CA ARG A 52 6.03 -12.56 11.26
C ARG A 52 5.09 -11.43 11.69
N ARG A 53 4.75 -10.50 10.79
CA ARG A 53 3.80 -9.40 11.05
C ARG A 53 2.35 -9.90 11.17
N ALA A 54 1.96 -10.92 10.40
CA ALA A 54 0.62 -11.50 10.46
C ALA A 54 0.37 -12.24 11.79
N ALA A 55 1.39 -12.91 12.33
CA ALA A 55 1.31 -13.65 13.59
C ALA A 55 0.96 -12.78 14.81
N SER A 56 1.18 -11.46 14.75
CA SER A 56 0.78 -10.53 15.81
C SER A 56 -0.66 -10.04 15.68
N ARG A 57 -1.41 -10.49 14.67
CA ARG A 57 -2.78 -10.04 14.36
C ARG A 57 -3.74 -11.23 14.41
N LYS A 58 -5.04 -10.94 14.42
CA LYS A 58 -6.04 -11.99 14.25
C LYS A 58 -5.86 -12.62 12.86
N VAL A 59 -5.64 -13.92 12.85
CA VAL A 59 -5.49 -14.71 11.62
C VAL A 59 -6.87 -15.04 11.07
N TRP A 60 -7.08 -14.71 9.79
CA TRP A 60 -8.33 -14.96 9.05
C TRP A 60 -8.14 -15.91 7.87
N LEU A 61 -6.89 -16.14 7.47
CA LEU A 61 -6.50 -16.98 6.35
C LEU A 61 -5.73 -18.18 6.90
N THR A 62 -5.90 -19.33 6.26
CA THR A 62 -4.97 -20.46 6.43
C THR A 62 -3.59 -20.10 5.88
N ASP A 63 -2.57 -20.87 6.28
CA ASP A 63 -1.19 -20.65 5.80
C ASP A 63 -1.10 -20.76 4.26
N ASP A 64 -1.87 -21.67 3.66
CA ASP A 64 -1.94 -21.85 2.21
C ASP A 64 -2.61 -20.66 1.52
N GLU A 65 -3.74 -20.17 2.04
CA GLU A 65 -4.39 -18.98 1.50
C GLU A 65 -3.51 -17.73 1.62
N PHE A 66 -2.79 -17.59 2.75
CA PHE A 66 -1.87 -16.47 2.96
C PHE A 66 -0.71 -16.51 1.96
N ARG A 67 -0.13 -17.70 1.74
CA ARG A 67 0.93 -17.92 0.74
C ARG A 67 0.44 -17.64 -0.68
N MET A 68 -0.72 -18.18 -1.05
CA MET A 68 -1.32 -17.94 -2.37
C MET A 68 -1.59 -16.45 -2.61
N LEU A 69 -2.10 -15.73 -1.61
CA LEU A 69 -2.33 -14.29 -1.72
C LEU A 69 -1.01 -13.52 -1.91
N HIS A 70 0.01 -13.85 -1.11
CA HIS A 70 1.31 -13.21 -1.24
C HIS A 70 1.98 -13.48 -2.60
N GLU A 71 1.89 -14.70 -3.11
CA GLU A 71 2.38 -15.07 -4.43
C GLU A 71 1.62 -14.32 -5.54
N ALA A 72 0.31 -14.17 -5.42
CA ALA A 72 -0.52 -13.43 -6.38
C ALA A 72 -0.15 -11.93 -6.42
N ASP A 73 0.02 -11.30 -5.25
CA ASP A 73 0.42 -9.88 -5.14
C ASP A 73 1.82 -9.64 -5.75
N VAL A 74 2.74 -10.59 -5.60
CA VAL A 74 4.08 -10.53 -6.19
C VAL A 74 4.02 -10.73 -7.71
N ALA A 75 3.20 -11.66 -8.19
CA ALA A 75 3.12 -12.01 -9.61
C ALA A 75 2.45 -10.93 -10.48
N ASN A 76 1.50 -10.19 -9.91
CA ASN A 76 0.79 -9.13 -10.63
C ASN A 76 0.80 -7.81 -9.84
N PRO A 77 1.96 -7.15 -9.76
CA PRO A 77 2.12 -6.02 -8.87
C PRO A 77 1.35 -4.75 -9.30
N PRO A 78 0.95 -3.90 -8.35
CA PRO A 78 0.39 -2.59 -8.65
C PRO A 78 1.39 -1.67 -9.38
N ALA A 79 0.86 -0.83 -10.28
CA ALA A 79 1.60 0.21 -10.99
C ALA A 79 1.84 1.44 -10.09
N ALA A 80 2.73 1.29 -9.12
CA ALA A 80 3.11 2.34 -8.17
C ALA A 80 4.23 3.24 -8.72
N ASP A 81 4.29 4.50 -8.26
CA ASP A 81 5.40 5.43 -8.56
C ASP A 81 6.69 4.98 -7.85
N HIS A 82 6.54 4.52 -6.61
CA HIS A 82 7.63 4.00 -5.80
C HIS A 82 7.28 2.64 -5.21
N ARG A 83 8.28 1.76 -5.19
CA ARG A 83 8.23 0.51 -4.45
C ARG A 83 9.29 0.55 -3.36
N ILE A 84 8.86 0.41 -2.11
CA ILE A 84 9.73 0.48 -0.95
C ILE A 84 9.70 -0.87 -0.25
N GLN A 85 10.86 -1.47 -0.06
CA GLN A 85 11.02 -2.73 0.66
C GLN A 85 11.23 -2.39 2.15
N VAL A 86 10.38 -2.93 3.04
CA VAL A 86 10.31 -2.48 4.45
C VAL A 86 10.64 -3.56 5.50
N ASP A 87 11.21 -4.68 5.08
CA ASP A 87 11.77 -5.72 5.96
C ASP A 87 12.90 -5.13 6.79
N GLY A 88 12.95 -5.52 8.06
CA GLY A 88 13.98 -5.06 8.99
C GLY A 88 13.84 -3.59 9.40
N LEU A 89 13.09 -2.77 8.67
CA LEU A 89 12.82 -1.39 9.05
C LEU A 89 11.84 -1.35 10.22
N ASP A 90 12.21 -0.60 11.25
CA ASP A 90 11.27 -0.24 12.30
C ASP A 90 10.27 0.83 11.81
N LEU A 91 9.36 1.25 12.69
CA LEU A 91 8.34 2.24 12.33
C LEU A 91 8.95 3.59 11.94
N GLN A 92 10.00 4.05 12.62
CA GLN A 92 10.61 5.35 12.35
C GLN A 92 11.34 5.33 11.01
N ASP A 93 12.07 4.26 10.72
CA ASP A 93 12.75 4.08 9.44
C ASP A 93 11.76 3.99 8.27
N GLN A 94 10.61 3.32 8.47
CA GLN A 94 9.54 3.30 7.47
C GLN A 94 8.97 4.69 7.22
N ILE A 95 8.69 5.47 8.27
CA ILE A 95 8.20 6.85 8.14
C ILE A 95 9.20 7.71 7.37
N HIS A 96 10.48 7.68 7.74
CA HIS A 96 11.51 8.44 7.05
C HIS A 96 11.62 8.05 5.57
N THR A 97 11.53 6.75 5.26
CA THR A 97 11.66 6.27 3.89
C THR A 97 10.48 6.71 3.02
N VAL A 98 9.26 6.70 3.56
CA VAL A 98 8.06 7.19 2.85
C VAL A 98 8.08 8.72 2.73
N ALA A 99 8.52 9.46 3.76
CA ALA A 99 8.59 10.92 3.71
C ALA A 99 9.53 11.40 2.59
N ARG A 100 10.64 10.70 2.35
CA ARG A 100 11.61 11.02 1.28
C ARG A 100 11.06 10.92 -0.14
N VAL A 101 9.95 10.20 -0.36
CA VAL A 101 9.33 10.11 -1.69
C VAL A 101 8.12 11.04 -1.83
N TRP A 102 7.71 11.69 -0.74
CA TRP A 102 6.60 12.65 -0.75
C TRP A 102 7.04 14.06 -1.19
N GLU A 103 8.31 14.41 -1.01
CA GLU A 103 8.93 15.66 -1.46
C GLU A 103 9.05 15.78 -2.99
#